data_AF-A0A662VA19-F1
#
_entry.id   AF-A0A662VA19-F1
#
_cell.length_a   1.000
_cell.length_b   1.000
_cell.length_c   1.000
_cell.angle_alpha   90.00
_cell.angle_beta   90.00
_cell.angle_gamma   90.00
#
_symmetry.space_group_name_H-M   'P 1'
#
loop_
_entity.id
_entity.type
_entity.pdbx_description
1 polymer ?
#
loop_
_entity_poly.entity_id
_entity_poly.type
_entity_poly.pdbx_seq_one_letter_code
_entity_poly.pdbx_strand_id
1 'polypeptide(L)'
;MMPIYDFKCSKCGKVEKDQFFHSWEDSHMTCPDCKIEMDKLIGAPFPKCFPAEGVYLEHVSPTGKTFHSTKEMREFERKNDMELGYLL
;
A
#
# COMPACT_ATOMS: atom_id res chain seq x y z
N MET A 1 9.64 -9.82 -9.66
CA MET A 1 10.01 -9.00 -8.48
C MET A 1 9.90 -9.89 -7.26
N MET A 2 10.92 -9.98 -6.41
CA MET A 2 10.84 -10.74 -5.16
C MET A 2 10.25 -9.83 -4.08
N PRO A 3 9.09 -10.16 -3.50
CA PRO A 3 8.53 -9.36 -2.42
C PRO A 3 9.38 -9.46 -1.15
N ILE A 4 9.43 -8.35 -0.43
CA ILE A 4 10.15 -8.19 0.83
C ILE A 4 9.12 -7.74 1.88
N TYR A 5 9.10 -8.40 3.03
CA TYR A 5 8.17 -8.09 4.11
C TYR A 5 8.84 -8.12 5.48
N ASP A 6 8.28 -7.35 6.39
CA ASP A 6 8.57 -7.46 7.82
C ASP A 6 7.49 -8.33 8.49
N PHE A 7 7.87 -9.07 9.53
CA PHE A 7 6.95 -9.91 10.32
C PHE A 7 7.13 -9.64 11.81
N LYS A 8 6.04 -9.74 12.57
CA LYS A 8 6.06 -9.62 14.03
C LYS A 8 5.39 -10.81 14.69
N CYS A 9 6.04 -11.39 15.68
CA CYS A 9 5.45 -12.43 16.51
C CYS A 9 4.47 -11.81 17.50
N SER A 10 3.21 -12.24 17.47
CA SER A 10 2.16 -11.78 18.40
C SER A 10 2.44 -12.16 19.86
N LYS A 11 3.18 -13.25 20.10
CA LYS A 11 3.44 -13.78 21.45
C LYS A 11 4.67 -13.16 22.12
N CYS A 12 5.82 -13.14 21.45
CA CYS A 12 7.07 -12.61 22.03
C CYS A 12 7.46 -11.21 21.53
N GLY A 13 6.73 -10.67 20.56
CA GLY A 13 6.99 -9.33 20.02
C GLY A 13 8.20 -9.22 19.10
N LYS A 14 8.93 -10.33 18.87
CA LYS A 14 10.10 -10.35 17.97
C LYS A 14 9.70 -9.91 16.56
N VAL A 15 10.56 -9.11 15.94
CA VAL A 15 10.37 -8.62 14.57
C VAL A 15 11.46 -9.20 13.69
N GLU A 16 11.06 -9.84 12.60
CA GLU A 16 11.94 -10.32 11.54
C GLU A 16 11.75 -9.41 10.34
N LYS A 17 12.80 -8.69 9.94
CA LYS A 17 12.73 -7.67 8.88
C LYS A 17 13.26 -8.19 7.56
N ASP A 18 12.88 -7.53 6.48
CA ASP A 18 13.43 -7.73 5.14
C ASP A 18 13.41 -9.19 4.67
N GLN A 19 12.33 -9.92 4.99
CA GLN A 19 12.18 -11.32 4.62
C GLN A 19 11.80 -11.45 3.15
N PHE A 20 12.62 -12.18 2.39
CA PHE A 20 12.46 -12.39 0.96
C PHE A 20 11.58 -13.61 0.69
N PHE A 21 10.61 -13.46 -0.22
CA PHE A 21 9.77 -14.57 -0.67
C PHE A 21 9.84 -14.77 -2.18
N HIS A 22 9.60 -16.00 -2.63
CA HIS A 22 9.57 -16.35 -4.04
C HIS A 22 8.31 -15.82 -4.75
N SER A 23 7.19 -15.73 -4.03
CA SER A 23 5.90 -15.26 -4.54
C SER A 23 5.20 -14.35 -3.51
N TRP A 24 4.18 -13.63 -3.97
CA TRP A 24 3.34 -12.80 -3.11
C TRP A 24 2.43 -13.64 -2.20
N GLU A 25 2.05 -14.84 -2.64
CA GLU A 25 1.12 -15.75 -1.97
C GLU A 25 1.80 -16.60 -0.89
N ASP A 26 3.10 -16.90 -1.04
CA ASP A 26 3.86 -17.78 -0.13
C ASP A 26 4.44 -17.07 1.11
N SER A 27 3.89 -15.91 1.48
CA SER A 27 4.50 -15.02 2.47
C SER A 27 4.04 -15.31 3.89
N HIS A 28 4.40 -16.51 4.36
CA HIS A 28 4.17 -17.01 5.72
C HIS A 28 5.49 -17.24 6.45
N MET A 29 5.55 -16.87 7.73
CA MET A 29 6.74 -17.03 8.56
C MET A 29 6.38 -17.56 9.95
N THR A 30 7.18 -18.49 10.47
CA THR A 30 7.04 -19.01 11.84
C THR A 30 8.09 -18.41 12.76
N CYS A 31 7.68 -17.99 13.95
CA CYS A 31 8.58 -17.48 14.97
C CYS A 31 9.53 -18.60 15.44
N PRO A 32 10.86 -18.39 15.38
CA PRO A 32 11.84 -19.42 15.76
C PRO A 32 11.75 -19.79 17.24
N ASP A 33 11.33 -18.85 18.10
CA ASP A 33 11.27 -19.00 19.55
C ASP A 33 9.91 -19.53 20.02
N CYS A 34 8.81 -19.02 19.45
CA CYS A 34 7.46 -19.36 19.88
C CYS A 34 6.82 -20.51 19.09
N LYS A 35 7.39 -20.87 17.93
CA LYS A 35 6.85 -21.87 16.99
C LYS A 35 5.41 -21.59 16.54
N ILE A 36 5.00 -20.32 16.57
CA ILE A 36 3.71 -19.85 16.05
C ILE A 36 3.92 -19.02 14.80
N GLU A 37 2.89 -18.93 13.96
CA GLU A 37 2.89 -18.04 12.81
C GLU A 37 3.04 -16.57 13.24
N MET A 38 3.84 -15.82 12.49
CA MET A 38 4.08 -14.40 12.71
C MET A 38 3.17 -13.57 11.82
N ASP A 39 2.72 -12.44 12.34
CA ASP A 39 1.90 -11.49 11.60
C ASP A 39 2.76 -10.71 10.62
N LYS A 40 2.38 -10.70 9.35
CA LYS A 40 3.01 -9.85 8.35
C LYS A 40 2.75 -8.38 8.70
N LEU A 41 3.83 -7.63 8.92
CA LEU A 41 3.78 -6.19 8.99
C LEU A 41 3.66 -5.67 7.57
N ILE A 42 2.50 -5.11 7.23
CA ILE A 42 2.33 -4.36 6.00
C ILE A 42 3.23 -3.12 6.11
N GLY A 43 4.43 -3.23 5.55
CA GLY A 43 5.33 -2.10 5.36
C GLY A 43 4.59 -0.95 4.65
N ALA A 44 5.03 0.28 4.93
CA ALA A 44 4.44 1.54 4.46
C ALA A 44 3.66 1.41 3.14
N PRO A 45 2.45 2.00 3.04
CA PRO A 45 1.53 1.76 1.95
C PRO A 45 2.31 1.78 0.65
N PHE A 46 2.19 0.70 -0.12
CA PHE A 46 2.68 0.62 -1.49
C PHE A 46 2.56 2.00 -2.12
N PRO A 47 3.62 2.54 -2.75
CA PRO A 47 3.49 3.81 -3.46
C PRO A 47 2.24 3.68 -4.32
N LYS A 48 1.21 4.50 -4.07
CA LYS A 48 -0.10 4.37 -4.72
C LYS A 48 0.17 4.30 -6.22
N CYS A 49 0.15 3.10 -6.79
CA CYS A 49 0.50 2.89 -8.18
C CYS A 49 -0.68 3.39 -8.98
N PHE A 50 -0.54 4.57 -9.57
CA PHE A 50 -1.49 5.01 -10.59
C PHE A 50 -1.39 4.04 -11.77
N PRO A 51 -2.52 3.58 -12.34
CA PRO A 51 -2.51 2.87 -13.61
C PRO A 51 -1.74 3.69 -14.65
N ALA A 52 -1.11 3.03 -15.62
CA ALA A 52 -0.40 3.73 -16.70
C ALA A 52 -1.32 4.72 -17.43
N GLU A 53 -2.59 4.36 -17.61
CA GLU A 53 -3.63 5.17 -18.23
C GLU A 53 -4.22 6.26 -17.30
N GLY A 54 -3.82 6.28 -16.02
CA GLY A 54 -4.35 7.17 -14.99
C GLY A 54 -5.68 6.72 -14.40
N VAL A 55 -6.20 7.52 -13.47
CA VAL A 55 -7.50 7.34 -12.83
C VAL A 55 -8.43 8.48 -13.28
N TYR A 56 -9.50 8.15 -13.99
CA TYR A 56 -10.52 9.12 -14.38
C TYR A 56 -11.59 9.23 -13.29
N LEU A 57 -11.86 10.46 -12.85
CA LEU A 57 -12.96 10.77 -11.94
C LEU A 57 -13.97 11.66 -12.68
N GLU A 58 -15.23 11.20 -12.75
CA GLU A 58 -16.28 11.85 -13.53
C GLU A 58 -16.86 13.09 -12.83
N HIS A 59 -17.07 13.04 -11.51
CA HIS A 59 -17.79 14.07 -10.76
C HIS A 59 -16.89 15.09 -10.04
N VAL A 60 -15.63 15.23 -10.48
CA VAL A 60 -14.68 16.18 -9.89
C VAL A 60 -14.60 17.49 -10.68
N SER A 61 -15.16 17.53 -11.89
CA SER A 61 -15.30 18.74 -12.71
C SER A 61 -16.45 18.55 -13.73
N PRO A 62 -16.95 19.62 -14.37
CA PRO A 62 -18.01 19.51 -15.38
C PRO A 62 -17.69 18.56 -16.55
N THR A 63 -16.40 18.29 -16.81
CA THR A 63 -15.92 17.40 -17.89
C THR A 63 -15.23 16.15 -17.35
N GLY A 64 -15.27 15.90 -16.04
CA GLY A 64 -14.41 14.93 -15.37
C GLY A 64 -12.92 15.27 -15.48
N LYS A 65 -12.06 14.49 -14.82
CA LYS A 65 -10.60 14.68 -14.86
C LYS A 65 -9.87 13.37 -14.67
N THR A 66 -8.86 13.13 -15.50
CA THR A 66 -7.88 12.06 -15.31
C THR A 66 -6.72 12.55 -14.46
N PHE A 67 -6.28 11.71 -13.52
CA PHE A 67 -5.12 11.92 -12.67
C PHE A 67 -4.08 10.84 -12.93
N HIS A 68 -2.82 11.24 -13.09
CA HIS A 68 -1.70 10.31 -13.30
C HIS A 68 -0.78 10.20 -12.09
N SER A 69 -1.03 10.98 -11.04
CA SER A 69 -0.25 10.91 -9.79
C SER A 69 -1.00 11.45 -8.58
N THR A 70 -0.58 11.03 -7.39
CA THR A 70 -1.07 11.56 -6.12
C THR A 70 -0.80 13.06 -5.99
N LYS A 71 0.31 13.54 -6.56
CA LYS A 71 0.67 14.97 -6.55
C LYS A 71 -0.37 15.79 -7.33
N GLU A 72 -0.71 15.34 -8.53
CA GLU A 72 -1.72 15.99 -9.37
C GLU A 72 -3.09 16.02 -8.68
N MET A 73 -3.48 14.91 -8.03
CA MET A 73 -4.71 14.83 -7.27
C MET A 73 -4.72 15.83 -6.10
N ARG A 74 -3.64 15.92 -5.32
CA ARG A 74 -3.51 16.87 -4.20
C ARG A 74 -3.52 18.33 -4.64
N GLU A 75 -2.88 18.64 -5.76
CA GLU A 75 -2.90 19.99 -6.31
C GLU A 75 -4.32 20.40 -6.73
N PHE A 76 -5.09 19.44 -7.28
CA PHE A 76 -6.49 19.64 -7.62
C PHE A 76 -7.38 19.78 -6.39
N GLU A 77 -7.21 18.93 -5.37
CA GLU A 77 -7.89 19.02 -4.08
C GLU A 77 -7.73 20.42 -3.48
N ARG A 78 -6.50 20.91 -3.38
CA ARG A 78 -6.18 22.24 -2.82
C ARG A 78 -6.76 23.39 -3.64
N LYS A 79 -6.81 23.27 -4.96
CA LYS A 79 -7.33 24.33 -5.84
C LYS A 79 -8.85 24.43 -5.79
N ASN A 80 -9.52 23.30 -5.61
CA ASN A 80 -10.98 23.21 -5.64
C ASN A 80 -11.62 23.06 -4.25
N ASP A 81 -10.82 23.13 -3.18
CA ASP A 81 -11.26 22.97 -1.79
C ASP A 81 -12.10 21.70 -1.58
N MET A 82 -11.53 20.55 -1.98
CA MET A 82 -12.20 19.26 -1.99
C MET A 82 -11.30 18.13 -1.46
N GLU A 83 -11.91 17.07 -0.94
CA GLU A 83 -11.20 15.86 -0.49
C GLU A 83 -11.54 14.66 -1.39
N LEU A 84 -10.57 14.21 -2.17
CA LEU A 84 -10.64 13.02 -3.04
C LEU A 84 -10.03 11.77 -2.38
N GLY A 85 -9.33 11.94 -1.25
CA GLY A 85 -8.57 10.91 -0.55
C GLY A 85 -9.34 9.65 -0.13
N TYR A 86 -10.68 9.70 -0.05
CA TYR A 86 -11.54 8.55 0.27
C TYR A 86 -11.86 7.62 -0.93
N LEU A 87 -11.55 8.06 -2.15
CA LEU A 87 -11.86 7.31 -3.38
C LEU A 87 -10.74 6.32 -3.81
N LEU A 88 -9.64 6.25 -3.05
CA LEU A 88 -8.45 5.41 -3.32
C LEU A 88 -7.99 4.59 -2.11
#